data_AF-A0A9P0LUI5-F1
#
_entry.id   AF-A0A9P0LUI5-F1
#
_cell.length_a   1.000
_cell.length_b   1.000
_cell.length_c   1.000
_cell.angle_alpha   90.00
_cell.angle_beta   90.00
_cell.angle_gamma   90.00
#
_symmetry.space_group_name_H-M   'P 1'
#
loop_
_entity.id
_entity.type
_entity.pdbx_description
1 polymer ?
#
loop_
_entity_poly.entity_id
_entity_poly.type
_entity_poly.pdbx_seq_one_letter_code
_entity_poly.pdbx_strand_id
1 'polypeptide(L)'
;MPKVAPTRWNYNIRTVSAVFENRESLIDCFRELENKCDKTITSKEAYGLRRALEDSDFIFFLTFFHKTLPHVAILFNQFQSRNKDRTLQRIYSKLLKMSMETMEINAEK
;
A
#
# COMPACT_ATOMS: atom_id res chain seq x y z
N MET A 1 -9.37 20.11 -16.61
CA MET A 1 -9.54 18.78 -15.97
C MET A 1 -8.40 18.59 -15.00
N PRO A 2 -8.63 18.14 -13.75
CA PRO A 2 -7.52 17.82 -12.86
C PRO A 2 -6.74 16.65 -13.47
N LYS A 3 -5.43 16.83 -13.67
CA LYS A 3 -4.53 15.73 -14.07
C LYS A 3 -4.54 14.75 -12.91
N VAL A 4 -5.19 13.59 -13.09
CA VAL A 4 -5.01 12.45 -12.20
C VAL A 4 -3.52 12.11 -12.26
N ALA A 5 -2.78 12.45 -11.19
CA ALA A 5 -1.37 12.08 -11.10
C ALA A 5 -1.29 10.56 -11.28
N PRO A 6 -0.35 10.04 -12.09
CA PRO A 6 -0.20 8.60 -12.25
C PRO A 6 0.02 8.03 -10.86
N THR A 7 -0.98 7.30 -10.38
CA THR A 7 -1.03 6.86 -9.00
C THR A 7 0.18 5.95 -8.79
N ARG A 8 1.11 6.33 -7.90
CA ARG A 8 2.43 5.68 -7.69
C ARG A 8 2.35 4.26 -7.09
N TRP A 9 1.28 3.52 -7.36
CA TRP A 9 0.99 2.19 -6.80
C TRP A 9 2.10 1.19 -7.08
N ASN A 10 2.66 1.21 -8.30
CA ASN A 10 3.77 0.31 -8.65
C ASN A 10 5.03 0.53 -7.80
N TYR A 11 5.29 1.78 -7.38
CA TYR A 11 6.39 2.09 -6.46
C TYR A 11 6.08 1.55 -5.06
N ASN A 12 4.87 1.81 -4.56
CA ASN A 12 4.46 1.35 -3.23
C ASN A 12 4.42 -0.19 -3.12
N ILE A 13 4.01 -0.90 -4.17
CA ILE A 13 4.02 -2.37 -4.21
C ILE A 13 5.44 -2.91 -4.08
N ARG A 14 6.37 -2.37 -4.87
CA ARG A 14 7.77 -2.78 -4.83
C ARG A 14 8.38 -2.52 -3.45
N THR A 15 8.07 -1.38 -2.84
CA THR A 15 8.52 -1.06 -1.48
C THR A 15 7.96 -2.05 -0.46
N VAL A 16 6.65 -2.31 -0.48
CA VAL A 16 6.00 -3.26 0.43
C VAL A 16 6.59 -4.67 0.27
N SER A 17 6.77 -5.15 -0.96
CA SER A 17 7.40 -6.46 -1.20
C SER A 17 8.85 -6.50 -0.74
N ALA A 18 9.64 -5.49 -1.04
CA ALA A 18 11.03 -5.44 -0.61
C ALA A 18 11.17 -5.45 0.92
N VAL A 19 10.32 -4.70 1.64
CA VAL A 19 10.31 -4.69 3.11
C VAL A 19 9.84 -6.03 3.67
N PHE A 20 8.82 -6.66 3.07
CA PHE A 20 8.34 -7.99 3.49
C PHE A 20 9.41 -9.07 3.31
N GLU A 21 10.04 -9.13 2.13
CA GLU A 21 11.05 -10.14 1.79
C GLU A 21 12.35 -9.99 2.60
N ASN A 22 12.72 -8.76 2.96
CA ASN A 22 13.97 -8.46 3.65
C ASN A 22 13.77 -8.09 5.13
N ARG A 23 12.60 -8.36 5.72
CA ARG A 23 12.23 -7.89 7.05
C ARG A 23 13.25 -8.28 8.13
N GLU A 24 13.66 -9.55 8.18
CA GLU A 24 14.63 -10.03 9.16
C GLU A 24 16.00 -9.38 8.97
N SER A 25 16.48 -9.29 7.72
CA SER A 25 17.74 -8.60 7.39
C SER A 25 17.72 -7.11 7.78
N LEU A 26 16.57 -6.45 7.66
CA LEU A 26 16.39 -5.06 8.10
C LEU A 26 16.45 -4.94 9.62
N ILE A 27 15.85 -5.88 10.37
CA ILE A 27 15.92 -5.94 11.83
C ILE A 27 17.38 -6.08 12.28
N ASP A 28 18.13 -6.99 11.68
CA ASP A 28 19.54 -7.20 12.01
C ASP A 28 20.39 -5.96 11.67
N CYS A 29 20.15 -5.34 10.51
CA CYS A 29 20.81 -4.10 10.11
C CYS A 29 20.56 -2.96 11.11
N PHE A 30 19.31 -2.76 11.55
CA PHE A 30 18.99 -1.73 12.54
C PHE A 30 19.59 -2.03 13.90
N ARG A 31 19.64 -3.30 14.31
CA ARG A 31 20.31 -3.72 15.54
C ARG A 31 21.82 -3.44 15.49
N GLU A 32 22.48 -3.64 14.35
CA GLU A 32 23.87 -3.26 14.18
C GLU A 32 24.08 -1.75 14.27
N LEU A 33 23.19 -0.95 13.68
CA LEU A 33 23.25 0.50 13.74
C LEU A 33 23.05 1.03 15.16
N GLU A 34 22.13 0.44 15.92
CA GLU A 34 21.92 0.72 17.35
C GLU A 34 23.23 0.53 18.14
N ASN A 35 23.95 -0.58 17.89
CA ASN A 35 25.18 -0.91 18.59
C ASN A 35 26.39 -0.04 18.19
N LYS A 36 26.46 0.38 16.92
CA LYS A 36 27.60 1.14 16.38
C LYS A 36 27.49 2.65 16.61
N CYS A 37 26.28 3.20 16.68
CA CYS A 37 26.04 4.64 16.68
C CYS A 37 25.52 5.17 18.03
N ASP A 38 26.12 4.72 19.13
CA ASP A 38 25.66 5.04 20.48
C ASP A 38 25.56 6.57 20.72
N LYS A 39 24.47 7.01 21.35
CA LYS A 39 24.11 8.43 21.64
C LYS A 39 23.79 9.35 20.46
N THR A 40 23.56 8.81 19.26
CA THR A 40 23.17 9.61 18.09
C THR A 40 21.67 9.55 17.81
N ILE A 41 21.16 10.55 17.05
CA ILE A 41 19.80 10.50 16.48
C ILE A 41 19.61 9.22 15.65
N THR A 42 20.65 8.80 14.92
CA THR A 42 20.67 7.59 14.10
C THR A 42 20.34 6.33 14.90
N SER A 43 20.89 6.17 16.11
CA SER A 43 20.58 5.00 16.97
C SER A 43 19.12 5.01 17.44
N LYS A 44 18.57 6.18 17.77
CA LYS A 44 17.14 6.31 18.14
C LYS A 44 16.20 5.98 16.98
N GLU A 45 16.51 6.46 15.78
CA GLU A 45 15.71 6.16 14.58
C GLU A 45 15.81 4.68 14.20
N ALA A 46 17.02 4.08 14.25
CA ALA A 46 17.21 2.65 14.01
C ALA A 46 16.39 1.80 14.99
N TYR A 47 16.41 2.15 16.28
CA TYR A 47 15.57 1.53 17.29
C TYR A 47 14.08 1.63 16.94
N GLY A 48 13.59 2.83 16.61
CA GLY A 48 12.19 3.04 16.23
C GLY A 48 11.76 2.20 15.04
N LEU A 49 12.58 2.16 13.98
CA LEU A 49 12.33 1.37 12.79
C LEU A 49 12.34 -0.14 13.07
N ARG A 50 13.30 -0.63 13.87
CA ARG A 50 13.33 -2.03 14.29
C ARG A 50 12.08 -2.41 15.07
N ARG A 51 11.65 -1.57 16.01
CA ARG A 51 10.43 -1.79 16.80
C ARG A 51 9.19 -1.83 15.91
N ALA A 52 9.10 -0.97 14.91
CA ALA A 52 8.01 -1.02 13.93
C ALA A 52 8.02 -2.33 13.12
N LEU A 53 9.19 -2.84 12.75
CA LEU A 53 9.29 -4.14 12.06
C LEU A 53 8.97 -5.34 12.97
N GLU A 54 9.12 -5.22 14.29
CA GLU A 54 8.76 -6.24 15.28
C GLU A 54 7.29 -6.18 15.73
N ASP A 55 6.60 -5.07 15.44
CA ASP A 55 5.21 -4.83 15.85
C ASP A 55 4.22 -5.76 15.13
N SER A 56 3.31 -6.38 15.89
CA SER A 56 2.38 -7.38 15.36
C SER A 56 1.38 -6.79 14.37
N ASP A 57 0.90 -5.57 14.63
CA ASP A 57 -0.08 -4.92 13.77
C ASP A 57 0.58 -4.50 12.46
N PHE A 58 1.79 -3.94 12.53
CA PHE A 58 2.59 -3.65 11.35
C PHE A 58 2.87 -4.90 10.50
N ILE A 59 3.26 -6.02 11.13
CA ILE A 59 3.50 -7.29 10.43
C ILE A 59 2.22 -7.79 9.75
N PHE A 60 1.07 -7.68 10.43
CA PHE A 60 -0.22 -8.05 9.87
C PHE A 60 -0.51 -7.22 8.61
N PHE A 61 -0.41 -5.89 8.68
CA PHE A 61 -0.66 -5.03 7.53
C PHE A 61 0.35 -5.25 6.41
N LEU A 62 1.64 -5.40 6.74
CA LEU A 62 2.69 -5.68 5.76
C LEU A 62 2.41 -6.97 5.00
N THR A 63 2.03 -8.03 5.71
CA THR A 63 1.66 -9.33 5.12
C THR A 63 0.40 -9.20 4.25
N PHE A 64 -0.62 -8.52 4.76
CA PHE A 64 -1.86 -8.28 4.04
C PHE A 64 -1.60 -7.54 2.72
N PHE A 65 -0.84 -6.44 2.76
CA PHE A 65 -0.55 -5.63 1.59
C PHE A 65 0.37 -6.34 0.61
N HIS A 66 1.37 -7.09 1.07
CA HIS A 66 2.23 -7.90 0.19
C HIS A 66 1.40 -8.92 -0.62
N LYS A 67 0.40 -9.56 0.02
CA LYS A 67 -0.47 -10.53 -0.65
C LYS A 67 -1.53 -9.87 -1.54
N THR A 68 -2.14 -8.78 -1.09
CA THR A 68 -3.31 -8.19 -1.78
C THR A 68 -2.94 -7.20 -2.87
N LEU A 69 -1.92 -6.35 -2.67
CA LEU A 69 -1.59 -5.29 -3.61
C LEU A 69 -1.20 -5.78 -5.03
N PRO A 70 -0.50 -6.92 -5.22
CA PRO A 70 -0.24 -7.44 -6.56
C PRO A 70 -1.52 -7.72 -7.35
N HIS A 71 -2.55 -8.27 -6.68
CA HIS A 71 -3.85 -8.53 -7.30
C HIS A 71 -4.59 -7.22 -7.62
N VAL A 72 -4.54 -6.25 -6.70
CA VAL A 72 -5.11 -4.91 -6.93
C VAL A 72 -4.43 -4.23 -8.13
N ALA A 73 -3.11 -4.38 -8.28
CA ALA A 73 -2.39 -3.86 -9.45
C ALA A 73 -2.79 -4.52 -10.76
N ILE A 74 -2.99 -5.85 -10.78
CA ILE A 74 -3.48 -6.54 -11.98
C ILE A 74 -4.87 -6.02 -12.36
N LEU A 75 -5.79 -5.95 -11.39
CA LEU A 75 -7.13 -5.42 -11.61
C LEU A 75 -7.10 -3.98 -12.09
N PHE A 76 -6.26 -3.13 -11.50
CA PHE A 76 -6.10 -1.75 -11.91
C PHE A 76 -5.55 -1.64 -13.35
N ASN A 77 -4.52 -2.42 -13.70
CA ASN A 77 -3.96 -2.45 -15.05
C ASN A 77 -4.97 -2.97 -16.08
N GLN A 78 -5.79 -3.95 -15.71
CA GLN A 78 -6.91 -4.43 -16.54
C GLN A 78 -7.98 -3.36 -16.70
N PHE A 79 -8.34 -2.65 -15.63
CA PHE A 79 -9.28 -1.55 -15.68
C PHE A 79 -8.75 -0.43 -16.57
N GLN A 80 -7.49 -0.02 -16.40
CA GLN A 80 -6.87 1.05 -17.18
C GLN A 80 -6.71 0.66 -18.65
N SER A 81 -6.38 -0.60 -18.96
CA SER A 81 -6.27 -1.08 -20.35
C SER A 81 -7.62 -1.23 -21.05
N ARG A 82 -8.68 -1.67 -20.34
CA ARG A 82 -10.07 -1.71 -20.84
C ARG A 82 -10.71 -0.32 -20.96
N ASN A 83 -10.26 0.64 -20.15
CA ASN A 83 -10.75 2.03 -20.13
C ASN A 83 -10.05 2.98 -21.12
N LYS A 84 -9.45 2.46 -22.20
CA LYS A 84 -9.07 3.33 -23.34
C LYS A 84 -10.30 3.84 -24.11
N ASP A 85 -11.46 3.21 -23.93
CA ASP A 85 -12.74 3.68 -24.46
C ASP A 85 -13.43 4.64 -23.45
N ARG A 86 -13.38 5.94 -23.74
CA ARG A 86 -13.97 7.00 -22.88
C ARG A 86 -15.46 6.80 -22.63
N THR A 87 -16.15 6.10 -23.52
CA THR A 87 -17.60 5.86 -23.44
C THR A 87 -17.92 4.89 -22.31
N LEU A 88 -17.14 3.80 -22.21
CA LEU A 88 -17.30 2.80 -21.15
C LEU A 88 -16.94 3.38 -19.78
N GLN A 89 -15.90 4.22 -19.66
CA GLN A 89 -15.57 4.92 -18.41
C GLN A 89 -16.77 5.72 -17.86
N ARG A 90 -17.47 6.45 -18.74
CA ARG A 90 -18.61 7.28 -18.34
C ARG A 90 -19.82 6.44 -17.90
N ILE A 91 -19.99 5.26 -18.49
CA ILE A 91 -21.05 4.33 -18.13
C ILE A 91 -20.72 3.64 -16.80
N TYR A 92 -19.52 3.08 -16.65
CA TYR A 92 -19.12 2.40 -15.41
C TYR A 92 -19.07 3.33 -14.21
N SER A 93 -18.58 4.57 -14.37
CA SER A 93 -18.60 5.56 -13.28
C SER A 93 -20.03 5.92 -12.84
N LYS A 94 -20.98 6.04 -13.78
CA LYS A 94 -22.40 6.25 -13.46
C LYS A 94 -22.99 5.03 -12.73
N LEU A 95 -22.71 3.82 -13.20
CA LEU A 95 -23.23 2.59 -12.59
C LEU A 95 -22.67 2.36 -11.19
N LEU A 96 -21.37 2.58 -10.99
CA LEU A 96 -20.74 2.43 -9.67
C LEU A 96 -21.31 3.44 -8.68
N LYS A 97 -21.48 4.70 -9.10
CA LYS A 97 -22.09 5.76 -8.28
C LYS A 97 -23.52 5.42 -7.90
N MET A 98 -24.33 4.97 -8.86
CA MET A 98 -25.70 4.50 -8.59
C MET A 98 -25.73 3.32 -7.61
N SER A 99 -24.79 2.36 -7.73
CA SER A 99 -24.73 1.21 -6.82
C SER A 99 -24.32 1.60 -5.40
N MET A 100 -23.45 2.60 -5.24
CA MET A 100 -23.05 3.10 -3.93
C MET A 100 -24.19 3.87 -3.27
N GLU A 101 -24.88 4.72 -4.02
CA GLU A 101 -26.06 5.46 -3.55
C GLU A 101 -27.19 4.50 -3.12
N THR A 102 -27.42 3.41 -3.86
CA THR A 102 -28.42 2.40 -3.47
C THR A 102 -28.00 1.57 -2.26
N MET A 103 -26.70 1.35 -2.04
CA MET A 103 -26.20 0.69 -0.82
C MET A 103 -26.30 1.60 0.41
N GLU A 104 -26.04 2.89 0.27
CA GLU A 104 -26.21 3.88 1.34
C GLU A 104 -27.69 4.03 1.74
N ILE A 105 -28.60 4.10 0.78
CA ILE A 105 -30.07 4.16 1.03
C ILE A 105 -30.59 2.91 1.75
N ASN A 106 -29.98 1.74 1.52
CA ASN A 106 -30.38 0.48 2.17
C ASN A 106 -29.73 0.29 3.55
N ALA A 107 -28.70 1.05 3.90
CA ALA A 107 -28.07 1.01 5.22
C ALA A 107 -28.75 1.95 6.24
N GLU A 108 -29.53 2.93 5.76
CA GLU A 108 -30.28 3.89 6.58
C GLU A 108 -31.75 3.50 6.83
N LYS A 109 -32.19 2.32 6.39
CA LYS A 109 -33.51 1.73 6.67
C LYS A 109 -33.39 0.54 7.62
#